data_AF-A0A3A6VZA8-F1
#
_entry.id   AF-A0A3A6VZA8-F1
#
_cell.length_a   1.000
_cell.length_b   1.000
_cell.length_c   1.000
_cell.angle_alpha   90.00
_cell.angle_beta   90.00
_cell.angle_gamma   90.00
#
_symmetry.space_group_name_H-M   'P 1'
#
loop_
_entity.id
_entity.type
_entity.pdbx_description
1 polymer ?
#
loop_
_entity_poly.entity_id
_entity_poly.type
_entity_poly.pdbx_seq_one_letter_code
_entity_poly.pdbx_strand_id
1 'polypeptide(L)'
;MNSKVFSQRFNRELATLGFPEDLTEKTKAVSKVFGVTRHLANAMIFGHVLPDKEQLDKIAEILEVCPQWLSGATDRKKAYSGRETADSV
;
A
#
# COMPACT_ATOMS: atom_id res chain seq x y z
N MET A 1 6.74 -3.11 11.30
CA MET A 1 6.15 -3.21 9.95
C MET A 1 6.16 -4.67 9.51
N ASN A 2 5.13 -5.15 8.82
CA ASN A 2 4.96 -6.57 8.48
C ASN A 2 4.35 -6.72 7.06
N SER A 3 5.03 -7.43 6.16
CA SER A 3 4.61 -7.58 4.76
C SER A 3 3.28 -8.32 4.58
N LYS A 4 2.94 -9.25 5.49
CA LYS A 4 1.65 -9.97 5.47
C LYS A 4 0.49 -9.06 5.87
N VAL A 5 0.69 -8.27 6.93
CA VAL A 5 -0.30 -7.26 7.36
C VAL A 5 -0.48 -6.20 6.28
N PHE A 6 0.62 -5.75 5.67
CA PHE A 6 0.59 -4.84 4.54
C PHE A 6 -0.23 -5.41 3.38
N SER A 7 0.07 -6.62 2.91
CA SER A 7 -0.66 -7.26 1.82
C SER A 7 -2.16 -7.37 2.12
N GLN A 8 -2.54 -7.76 3.33
CA GLN A 8 -3.94 -7.86 3.73
C GLN A 8 -4.65 -6.49 3.66
N ARG A 9 -4.06 -5.45 4.25
CA ARG A 9 -4.63 -4.09 4.28
C ARG A 9 -4.64 -3.48 2.89
N PHE A 10 -3.57 -3.66 2.13
CA PHE A 10 -3.45 -3.22 0.75
C PHE A 10 -4.55 -3.82 -0.12
N ASN A 11 -4.72 -5.14 -0.14
CA ASN A 11 -5.78 -5.79 -0.92
C ASN A 11 -7.19 -5.36 -0.50
N ARG A 12 -7.42 -5.08 0.79
CA ARG A 12 -8.70 -4.57 1.27
C ARG A 12 -9.00 -3.19 0.70
N GLU A 13 -8.03 -2.27 0.72
CA GLU A 13 -8.24 -0.93 0.15
C GLU A 13 -8.39 -1.00 -1.38
N LEU A 14 -7.61 -1.86 -2.07
CA LEU A 14 -7.79 -2.09 -3.52
C LEU A 14 -9.21 -2.55 -3.85
N ALA A 15 -9.76 -3.52 -3.10
CA ALA A 15 -11.13 -3.99 -3.29
C ALA A 15 -12.15 -2.88 -3.02
N THR A 16 -11.92 -2.05 -2.00
CA THR A 16 -12.79 -0.89 -1.68
C THR A 16 -12.80 0.13 -2.81
N LEU A 17 -11.65 0.34 -3.48
CA LEU A 17 -11.52 1.21 -4.65
C LEU A 17 -12.02 0.58 -5.96
N GLY A 18 -12.55 -0.65 -5.92
CA GLY A 18 -13.08 -1.33 -7.09
C GLY A 18 -12.02 -1.87 -8.04
N PHE A 19 -10.81 -2.18 -7.55
CA PHE A 19 -9.82 -2.87 -8.37
C PHE A 19 -10.34 -4.24 -8.84
N PRO A 20 -9.89 -4.71 -10.03
CA PRO A 20 -10.30 -6.01 -10.55
C PRO A 20 -10.05 -7.15 -9.56
N GLU A 21 -10.91 -8.17 -9.57
CA GLU A 21 -10.69 -9.39 -8.77
C GLU A 21 -9.71 -10.36 -9.45
N ASP A 22 -9.73 -10.41 -10.79
CA ASP A 22 -8.77 -11.20 -11.56
C ASP A 22 -7.34 -10.74 -11.24
N LEU A 23 -6.47 -11.70 -10.94
CA LEU A 23 -5.12 -11.42 -10.46
C LEU A 23 -4.26 -10.71 -11.51
N THR A 24 -4.41 -11.09 -12.78
CA THR A 24 -3.63 -10.52 -13.88
C THR A 24 -3.99 -9.06 -14.08
N GLU A 25 -5.29 -8.77 -14.18
CA GLU A 25 -5.77 -7.39 -14.34
C GLU A 25 -5.55 -6.56 -13.07
N LYS A 26 -5.70 -7.14 -11.86
CA LYS A 26 -5.35 -6.48 -10.60
C LYS A 26 -3.88 -6.08 -10.57
N THR A 27 -2.97 -7.00 -10.91
CA THR A 27 -1.52 -6.74 -10.92
C THR A 27 -1.16 -5.63 -11.91
N LYS A 28 -1.79 -5.63 -13.09
CA LYS A 28 -1.61 -4.61 -14.11
C LYS A 28 -2.17 -3.25 -13.66
N ALA A 29 -3.34 -3.22 -13.03
CA ALA A 29 -3.93 -2.01 -12.47
C ALA A 29 -3.05 -1.43 -11.35
N VAL A 30 -2.59 -2.26 -10.42
CA VAL A 30 -1.67 -1.86 -9.33
C VAL A 30 -0.37 -1.30 -9.90
N SER A 31 0.24 -2.00 -10.87
CA SER A 31 1.45 -1.52 -11.53
C SER A 31 1.26 -0.12 -12.14
N LYS A 32 0.13 0.13 -12.80
CA LYS A 32 -0.17 1.42 -13.43
C LYS A 32 -0.49 2.51 -12.41
N VAL A 33 -1.35 2.24 -11.43
CA VAL A 33 -1.83 3.24 -10.47
C VAL A 33 -0.71 3.68 -9.52
N PHE A 34 0.11 2.76 -9.03
CA PHE A 34 1.16 3.05 -8.06
C PHE A 34 2.54 3.29 -8.69
N GLY A 35 2.64 3.25 -10.03
CA GLY A 35 3.88 3.52 -10.75
C GLY A 35 4.99 2.50 -10.50
N VAL A 36 4.64 1.24 -10.23
CA VAL A 36 5.59 0.16 -9.91
C VAL A 36 5.67 -0.87 -11.03
N THR A 37 6.73 -1.69 -11.05
CA THR A 37 6.80 -2.83 -11.96
C THR A 37 5.73 -3.87 -11.63
N ARG A 38 5.31 -4.68 -12.62
CA ARG A 38 4.36 -5.79 -12.38
C ARG A 38 4.88 -6.80 -11.37
N HIS A 39 6.19 -7.07 -11.38
CA HIS A 39 6.81 -7.96 -10.40
C HIS A 39 6.66 -7.43 -8.98
N LEU A 40 6.91 -6.13 -8.78
CA LEU A 40 6.75 -5.48 -7.48
C LEU A 40 5.27 -5.42 -7.05
N ALA A 41 4.36 -5.09 -7.98
CA ALA A 41 2.92 -5.15 -7.74
C ALA A 41 2.48 -6.53 -7.26
N ASN A 42 2.89 -7.59 -7.96
CA ASN A 42 2.57 -8.97 -7.59
C ASN A 42 3.15 -9.33 -6.21
N ALA A 43 4.41 -8.99 -5.96
CA ALA A 43 5.06 -9.24 -4.68
C ALA A 43 4.36 -8.52 -3.50
N MET A 44 3.85 -7.30 -3.72
CA MET A 44 3.07 -6.54 -2.73
C MET A 44 1.70 -7.17 -2.48
N ILE A 45 0.98 -7.57 -3.55
CA ILE A 45 -0.33 -8.21 -3.46
C ILE A 45 -0.24 -9.49 -2.61
N PHE A 46 0.82 -10.30 -2.76
CA PHE A 46 1.00 -11.54 -2.01
C PHE A 46 1.79 -11.41 -0.69
N GLY A 47 2.25 -10.21 -0.36
CA GLY A 47 2.96 -9.94 0.89
C GLY A 47 4.35 -10.55 0.95
N HIS A 48 5.00 -10.73 -0.20
CA HIS A 48 6.40 -11.12 -0.31
C HIS A 48 7.34 -9.94 -0.04
N VAL A 49 6.87 -8.72 -0.29
CA VAL A 49 7.67 -7.51 -0.10
C VAL A 49 6.85 -6.45 0.63
N LEU A 50 7.55 -5.69 1.47
CA LEU A 50 7.06 -4.44 2.03
C LEU A 50 7.72 -3.29 1.24
N PRO A 51 6.96 -2.29 0.76
CA PRO A 51 7.56 -1.13 0.11
C PRO A 51 8.50 -0.39 1.05
N ASP A 52 9.51 0.28 0.50
CA ASP A 52 10.32 1.23 1.27
C ASP A 52 9.45 2.42 1.76
N LYS A 53 10.03 3.25 2.61
CA LYS A 53 9.30 4.37 3.24
C LYS A 53 8.71 5.35 2.23
N GLU A 54 9.42 5.63 1.13
CA GLU A 54 8.97 6.60 0.13
C GLU A 54 7.83 6.01 -0.71
N GLN A 55 7.99 4.77 -1.17
CA GLN A 55 6.97 4.07 -1.95
C GLN A 55 5.72 3.79 -1.10
N LEU A 56 5.89 3.41 0.17
CA LEU A 56 4.78 3.19 1.10
C LEU A 56 3.96 4.47 1.30
N ASP A 57 4.63 5.62 1.43
CA ASP A 57 3.99 6.92 1.60
C ASP A 57 3.19 7.31 0.35
N LYS A 58 3.74 7.15 -0.86
CA LYS A 58 3.03 7.36 -2.13
C LYS A 58 1.81 6.44 -2.28
N ILE A 59 1.95 5.17 -1.90
CA ILE A 59 0.81 4.22 -1.93
C ILE A 59 -0.26 4.67 -0.92
N ALA A 60 0.15 5.06 0.28
CA ALA A 60 -0.74 5.50 1.36
C ALA A 60 -1.50 6.78 0.99
N GLU A 61 -0.84 7.72 0.29
CA GLU A 61 -1.45 8.91 -0.27
C GLU A 61 -2.57 8.57 -1.27
N ILE A 62 -2.28 7.72 -2.26
CA ILE A 62 -3.26 7.30 -3.29
C ILE A 62 -4.45 6.55 -2.66
N LEU A 63 -4.18 5.75 -1.63
CA LEU A 63 -5.22 5.01 -0.89
C LEU A 63 -5.92 5.86 0.17
N GLU A 64 -5.47 7.10 0.39
CA GLU A 64 -5.95 8.03 1.43
C GLU A 64 -5.95 7.44 2.87
N VAL A 65 -4.97 6.58 3.17
CA VAL A 65 -4.81 5.92 4.49
C VAL A 65 -3.47 6.22 5.14
N CYS A 66 -3.37 6.07 6.46
CA CYS A 66 -2.11 6.24 7.18
C CYS A 66 -1.05 5.18 6.78
N PRO A 67 0.19 5.55 6.43
CA PRO A 67 1.25 4.61 6.03
C PRO A 67 1.69 3.68 7.18
N GLN A 68 1.65 4.16 8.42
CA GLN A 68 1.96 3.33 9.60
C GLN A 68 0.90 2.23 9.79
N TRP A 69 -0.38 2.56 9.55
CA TRP A 69 -1.42 1.55 9.54
C TRP A 69 -1.27 0.62 8.34
N LEU A 70 -1.04 1.14 7.14
CA LEU A 70 -0.90 0.32 5.95
C LEU A 70 0.24 -0.70 6.08
N SER A 71 1.39 -0.31 6.65
CA SER A 71 2.54 -1.21 6.89
C SER A 71 2.41 -2.15 8.09
N GLY A 72 1.33 -2.07 8.86
CA GLY A 72 1.15 -2.84 10.09
C GLY A 72 2.06 -2.39 11.25
N ALA A 73 2.54 -1.15 11.24
CA ALA A 73 3.24 -0.56 12.39
C ALA A 73 2.28 -0.11 13.51
N THR A 74 1.01 0.13 13.17
CA THR A 74 -0.07 0.41 14.13
C THR A 74 -1.37 -0.23 13.68
N ASP A 75 -2.26 -0.55 14.62
CA ASP A 75 -3.61 -1.03 14.32
C ASP A 75 -4.64 0.10 14.19
N ARG A 76 -4.25 1.34 14.53
CA ARG A 76 -5.13 2.50 14.42
C ARG A 76 -5.22 2.98 12.97
N LYS A 77 -6.32 2.67 12.28
CA LYS A 77 -6.61 3.23 10.95
C LYS A 77 -6.92 4.72 11.11
N LYS A 78 -6.16 5.56 10.41
CA LYS A 78 -6.37 7.00 10.28
C LYS A 78 -6.31 7.38 8.80
N ALA A 79 -6.90 8.52 8.45
CA ALA A 79 -6.73 9.11 7.14
C ALA A 79 -5.25 9.45 6.88
N TYR A 80 -4.87 9.53 5.61
CA TYR A 80 -3.57 10.06 5.23
C TYR A 80 -3.46 11.52 5.68
N SER A 81 -2.43 11.85 6.47
CA SER A 81 -2.22 13.20 7.00
C SER A 81 -1.16 14.00 6.24
N GLY A 82 -0.69 13.50 5.09
CA GLY A 82 0.46 14.08 4.39
C GLY A 82 1.77 13.85 5.12
N ARG A 83 2.89 14.19 4.47
CA ARG A 83 4.14 14.43 5.18
C ARG A 83 3.98 15.71 5.98
N GLU A 84 3.62 15.60 7.26
CA GLU A 84 4.32 16.40 8.25
C GLU A 84 5.79 16.00 8.09
N THR A 85 6.55 16.84 7.39
CA THR A 85 7.99 16.68 7.24
C THR A 85 8.57 16.35 8.60
N ALA A 86 9.40 15.32 8.62
CA ALA A 86 10.27 14.93 9.71
C ALA A 86 10.63 16.10 10.64
N ASP A 87 9.93 16.19 11.75
CA ASP A 87 10.41 16.91 12.92
C ASP A 87 10.01 16.08 14.13
N SER A 88 10.91 15.18 14.53
CA SER A 88 11.09 14.72 15.90
C SER A 88 12.33 13.82 15.99
N VAL A 89 13.41 14.48 16.39
CA VAL A 89 14.67 14.00 17.02
C VAL A 89 15.77 13.47 16.09
#